data_AF-A0A7W6RHY3-F1
#
_entry.id   AF-A0A7W6RHY3-F1
#
_cell.length_a   1.000
_cell.length_b   1.000
_cell.length_c   1.000
_cell.angle_alpha   90.00
_cell.angle_beta   90.00
_cell.angle_gamma   90.00
#
_symmetry.space_group_name_H-M   'P 1'
#
loop_
_entity.id
_entity.type
_entity.pdbx_description
1 polymer ?
#
loop_
_entity_poly.entity_id
_entity_poly.type
_entity_poly.pdbx_seq_one_letter_code
_entity_poly.pdbx_strand_id
1 'polypeptide(L)'
;MDLTISASAVIAGSGVPTERGIAGATIAAGDVVYLDSTTTGKWQLADSDAATSAARGLGKTGIALNSASLNQPLIVQTSGAITLGAVLTAGTAYYLSDTPGKICPVADITGGDYFTLLGLASSTSVLNLDIQYSDVASS
;
A
#
# COMPACT_ATOMS: atom_id res chain seq x y z
N MET A 1 1.95 -11.60 -9.86
CA MET A 1 0.67 -12.04 -9.27
C MET A 1 0.48 -11.28 -7.96
N ASP A 2 -0.67 -10.65 -7.78
CA ASP A 2 -0.93 -9.89 -6.55
C ASP A 2 -1.22 -10.78 -5.35
N LEU A 3 -0.92 -10.26 -4.17
CA LEU A 3 -1.35 -10.84 -2.90
C LEU A 3 -2.88 -10.81 -2.78
N THR A 4 -3.44 -11.96 -2.45
CA THR A 4 -4.84 -12.04 -2.00
C THR A 4 -4.90 -11.74 -0.50
N ILE A 5 -5.41 -10.57 -0.13
CA ILE A 5 -5.48 -10.10 1.25
C ILE A 5 -6.89 -10.30 1.82
N SER A 6 -6.97 -10.98 2.96
CA SER A 6 -8.19 -11.05 3.76
C SER A 6 -8.37 -9.78 4.59
N ALA A 7 -9.30 -8.91 4.20
CA ALA A 7 -9.52 -7.60 4.83
C ALA A 7 -9.72 -7.66 6.36
N SER A 8 -10.38 -8.70 6.87
CA SER A 8 -10.61 -8.87 8.32
C SER A 8 -9.36 -9.21 9.13
N ALA A 9 -8.25 -9.58 8.46
CA ALA A 9 -7.00 -9.98 9.08
C ALA A 9 -5.87 -8.95 8.87
N VAL A 10 -6.22 -7.72 8.44
CA VAL A 10 -5.28 -6.61 8.36
C VAL A 10 -5.21 -5.92 9.72
N ILE A 11 -4.08 -6.07 10.40
CA ILE A 11 -3.92 -5.64 11.79
C ILE A 11 -2.59 -4.88 11.94
N ALA A 12 -2.68 -3.66 12.46
CA ALA A 12 -1.52 -2.84 12.76
C ALA A 12 -0.71 -3.41 13.94
N GLY A 13 0.61 -3.30 13.87
CA GLY A 13 1.49 -3.58 15.00
C GLY A 13 1.29 -2.60 16.16
N SER A 14 1.82 -2.93 17.33
CA SER A 14 1.74 -2.04 18.50
C SER A 14 2.58 -0.78 18.29
N GLY A 15 2.01 0.39 18.62
CA GLY A 15 2.72 1.68 18.61
C GLY A 15 3.13 2.20 17.24
N VAL A 16 2.58 1.65 16.16
CA VAL A 16 2.92 2.07 14.79
C VAL A 16 2.23 3.39 14.39
N PRO A 17 2.86 4.22 13.55
CA PRO A 17 2.24 5.45 13.06
C PRO A 17 1.00 5.15 12.21
N THR A 18 -0.10 5.82 12.52
CA THR A 18 -1.34 5.77 11.74
C THR A 18 -1.85 7.18 11.47
N GLU A 19 -2.48 7.35 10.32
CA GLU A 19 -3.17 8.57 9.94
C GLU A 19 -4.66 8.31 9.76
N ARG A 20 -5.47 9.31 10.10
CA ARG A 20 -6.92 9.31 9.88
C ARG A 20 -7.22 10.25 8.73
N GLY A 21 -8.09 9.84 7.83
CA GLY A 21 -8.55 10.69 6.75
C GLY A 21 -9.88 10.22 6.17
N ILE A 22 -10.15 10.67 4.95
CA ILE A 22 -11.37 10.36 4.21
C ILE A 22 -11.00 9.61 2.94
N ALA A 23 -11.73 8.55 2.65
CA ALA A 23 -11.58 7.77 1.42
C ALA A 23 -12.07 8.58 0.20
N GLY A 24 -11.24 8.64 -0.83
CA GLY A 24 -11.49 9.27 -2.13
C GLY A 24 -12.02 8.29 -3.19
N ALA A 25 -12.07 7.01 -2.86
CA ALA A 25 -12.63 5.91 -3.64
C ALA A 25 -13.21 4.84 -2.70
N THR A 26 -13.76 3.76 -3.26
CA THR A 26 -14.01 2.55 -2.46
C THR A 26 -12.68 1.85 -2.20
N ILE A 27 -12.31 1.74 -0.92
CA ILE A 27 -11.04 1.19 -0.44
C ILE A 27 -11.34 -0.02 0.45
N ALA A 28 -10.61 -1.11 0.27
CA ALA A 28 -10.63 -2.25 1.15
C ALA A 28 -9.45 -2.20 2.14
N ALA A 29 -9.63 -2.81 3.32
CA ALA A 29 -8.50 -3.01 4.23
C ALA A 29 -7.41 -3.85 3.55
N GLY A 30 -6.16 -3.41 3.67
CA GLY A 30 -5.00 -4.01 3.00
C GLY A 30 -4.65 -3.34 1.67
N ASP A 31 -5.51 -2.49 1.12
CA ASP A 31 -5.15 -1.73 -0.08
C ASP A 31 -4.07 -0.69 0.23
N VAL A 32 -3.14 -0.52 -0.70
CA VAL A 32 -2.16 0.57 -0.68
C VAL A 32 -2.83 1.85 -1.13
N VAL A 33 -2.66 2.90 -0.34
CA VAL A 33 -3.30 4.19 -0.56
C VAL A 33 -2.29 5.33 -0.49
N TYR A 34 -2.55 6.39 -1.24
CA TYR A 34 -1.79 7.63 -1.16
C TYR A 34 -2.73 8.79 -0.81
N LEU A 35 -2.22 9.80 -0.10
CA LEU A 35 -2.96 11.03 0.16
C LEU A 35 -2.79 11.99 -1.01
N ASP A 36 -3.85 12.18 -1.80
CA ASP A 36 -3.93 13.22 -2.81
C ASP A 36 -4.16 14.58 -2.13
N SER A 37 -3.09 15.17 -1.62
CA SER A 37 -3.11 16.43 -0.87
C SER A 37 -3.29 17.67 -1.75
N THR A 38 -3.14 17.53 -3.07
CA THR A 38 -3.15 18.66 -4.01
C THR A 38 -4.49 18.87 -4.67
N THR A 39 -5.25 17.80 -4.93
CA THR A 39 -6.51 17.89 -5.68
C THR A 39 -7.72 17.64 -4.80
N THR A 40 -7.73 16.55 -4.03
CA THR A 40 -8.94 16.13 -3.29
C THR A 40 -8.83 16.24 -1.77
N GLY A 41 -7.62 16.22 -1.21
CA GLY A 41 -7.38 16.10 0.23
C GLY A 41 -7.79 14.73 0.80
N LYS A 42 -7.92 13.70 -0.04
CA LYS A 42 -8.45 12.38 0.32
C LYS A 42 -7.45 11.26 0.02
N TRP A 43 -7.61 10.14 0.70
CA TRP A 43 -6.86 8.92 0.45
C TRP A 43 -7.43 8.23 -0.79
N GLN A 44 -6.59 8.02 -1.80
CA GLN A 44 -6.92 7.34 -3.05
C GLN A 44 -6.13 6.04 -3.15
N LEU A 45 -6.55 5.13 -4.04
CA LEU A 45 -5.78 3.91 -4.32
C LEU A 45 -4.47 4.29 -5.00
N ALA A 46 -3.35 3.78 -4.50
CA ALA A 46 -2.05 3.92 -5.15
C ALA A 46 -1.92 2.92 -6.30
N ASP A 47 -1.14 3.26 -7.31
CA ASP A 47 -0.97 2.45 -8.51
C ASP A 47 0.40 2.75 -9.13
N SER A 48 1.21 1.70 -9.35
CA SER A 48 2.62 1.83 -9.76
C SER A 48 2.80 2.32 -11.20
N ASP A 49 1.81 2.14 -12.07
CA ASP A 49 1.85 2.58 -13.47
C ASP A 49 1.16 3.95 -13.69
N ALA A 50 0.60 4.51 -12.62
CA ALA A 50 -0.21 5.70 -12.70
C ALA A 50 0.51 6.90 -13.34
N ALA A 51 -0.27 7.74 -14.01
CA ALA A 51 0.25 8.92 -14.72
C ALA A 51 0.92 9.96 -13.81
N THR A 52 0.60 9.97 -12.52
CA THR A 52 1.14 10.95 -11.56
C THR A 52 2.05 10.28 -10.54
N SER A 53 3.19 10.90 -10.22
CA SER A 53 4.13 10.38 -9.23
C SER A 53 3.52 10.23 -7.83
N ALA A 54 2.56 11.08 -7.46
CA ALA A 54 1.83 10.94 -6.19
C ALA A 54 1.07 9.62 -6.10
N ALA A 55 0.34 9.26 -7.16
CA ALA A 55 -0.38 7.98 -7.23
C ALA A 55 0.56 6.77 -7.24
N ARG A 56 1.77 6.94 -7.80
CA ARG A 56 2.83 5.93 -7.77
C ARG A 56 3.51 5.78 -6.41
N GLY A 57 3.17 6.61 -5.42
CA GLY A 57 3.67 6.46 -4.05
C GLY A 57 4.60 7.58 -3.57
N LEU A 58 4.81 8.64 -4.36
CA LEU A 58 5.52 9.83 -3.91
C LEU A 58 4.70 10.57 -2.82
N GLY A 59 5.32 10.80 -1.66
CA GLY A 59 4.71 11.56 -0.56
C GLY A 59 4.09 10.64 0.49
N LYS A 60 2.85 10.93 0.90
CA LYS A 60 2.17 10.16 1.95
C LYS A 60 1.48 8.94 1.36
N THR A 61 2.09 7.78 1.58
CA THR A 61 1.59 6.47 1.16
C THR A 61 1.48 5.56 2.39
N GLY A 62 0.57 4.60 2.35
CA GLY A 62 0.38 3.66 3.44
C GLY A 62 -0.58 2.53 3.08
N ILE A 63 -0.89 1.68 4.06
CA ILE A 63 -1.85 0.58 3.91
C ILE A 63 -3.12 0.90 4.71
N ALA A 64 -4.28 0.77 4.08
CA ALA A 64 -5.58 0.92 4.72
C ALA A 64 -5.82 -0.14 5.80
N LEU A 65 -6.17 0.28 7.02
CA LEU A 65 -6.50 -0.64 8.13
C LEU A 65 -7.99 -1.02 8.19
N ASN A 66 -8.84 -0.31 7.47
CA ASN A 66 -10.26 -0.60 7.37
C ASN A 66 -10.78 -0.38 5.96
N SER A 67 -11.88 -1.05 5.61
CA SER A 67 -12.60 -0.75 4.37
C SER A 67 -13.42 0.53 4.54
N ALA A 68 -13.53 1.32 3.49
CA ALA A 68 -14.28 2.56 3.45
C ALA A 68 -14.83 2.80 2.03
N SER A 69 -16.09 3.22 1.93
CA SER A 69 -16.63 3.74 0.67
C SER A 69 -16.17 5.18 0.44
N LEU A 70 -16.37 5.70 -0.77
CA LEU A 70 -16.15 7.11 -1.08
C LEU A 70 -16.77 8.02 -0.01
N ASN A 71 -15.98 8.99 0.46
CA ASN A 71 -16.32 9.96 1.49
C ASN A 71 -16.54 9.39 2.91
N GLN A 72 -16.14 8.14 3.17
CA GLN A 72 -16.18 7.55 4.51
C GLN A 72 -14.83 7.68 5.23
N PRO A 73 -14.82 7.62 6.58
CA PRO A 73 -13.59 7.62 7.36
C PRO A 73 -12.68 6.43 7.05
N LEU A 74 -11.37 6.70 6.99
CA LEU A 74 -10.33 5.72 6.75
C LEU A 74 -9.17 5.91 7.74
N ILE A 75 -8.60 4.80 8.21
CA ILE A 75 -7.36 4.77 8.97
C ILE A 75 -6.29 4.09 8.11
N VAL A 76 -5.11 4.69 8.04
CA VAL A 76 -3.99 4.24 7.21
C VAL A 76 -2.75 4.08 8.08
N GLN A 77 -2.05 2.95 7.99
CA GLN A 77 -0.74 2.77 8.59
C GLN A 77 0.35 3.17 7.59
N THR A 78 1.31 3.98 8.02
CA THR A 78 2.35 4.54 7.13
C THR A 78 3.74 3.92 7.32
N SER A 79 4.00 3.26 8.45
CA SER A 79 5.25 2.55 8.68
C SER A 79 5.13 1.51 9.79
N GLY A 80 6.20 0.72 10.00
CA GLY A 80 6.26 -0.29 11.06
C GLY A 80 5.58 -1.60 10.69
N ALA A 81 5.48 -2.52 11.65
CA ALA A 81 4.96 -3.86 11.40
C ALA A 81 3.45 -3.84 11.12
N ILE A 82 3.01 -4.54 10.08
CA ILE A 82 1.61 -4.80 9.77
C ILE A 82 1.42 -6.30 9.54
N THR A 83 0.38 -6.87 10.14
CA THR A 83 -0.07 -8.22 9.81
C THR A 83 -1.00 -8.11 8.62
N LEU A 84 -0.66 -8.80 7.53
CA LEU A 84 -1.48 -8.92 6.34
C LEU A 84 -2.19 -10.27 6.36
N GLY A 85 -3.48 -10.28 6.03
CA GLY A 85 -4.29 -11.49 5.86
C GLY A 85 -3.96 -12.28 4.59
N ALA A 86 -2.67 -12.37 4.24
CA ALA A 86 -2.12 -12.99 3.03
C ALA A 86 -0.90 -13.86 3.41
N VAL A 87 -0.52 -14.78 2.52
CA VAL A 87 0.69 -15.58 2.68
C VAL A 87 1.87 -14.83 2.09
N LEU A 88 2.84 -14.49 2.92
CA LEU A 88 4.10 -13.88 2.53
C LEU A 88 5.24 -14.91 2.56
N THR A 89 6.26 -14.68 1.75
CA THR A 89 7.58 -15.32 1.90
C THR A 89 8.48 -14.46 2.78
N ALA A 90 8.93 -15.00 3.92
CA ALA A 90 9.84 -14.29 4.83
C ALA A 90 11.14 -13.89 4.10
N GLY A 91 11.63 -12.68 4.35
CA GLY A 91 12.81 -12.11 3.70
C GLY A 91 12.56 -11.58 2.29
N THR A 92 11.33 -11.66 1.77
CA THR A 92 10.98 -11.11 0.45
C THR A 92 10.50 -9.66 0.59
N ALA A 93 10.95 -8.82 -0.35
CA ALA A 93 10.48 -7.45 -0.49
C ALA A 93 9.17 -7.38 -1.30
N TYR A 94 8.25 -6.54 -0.85
CA TYR A 94 6.94 -6.34 -1.47
C TYR A 94 6.78 -4.91 -1.96
N TYR A 95 6.12 -4.77 -3.09
CA TYR A 95 6.03 -3.55 -3.89
C TYR A 95 4.57 -3.21 -4.19
N LEU A 96 4.34 -1.96 -4.56
CA LEU A 96 3.09 -1.51 -5.16
C LEU A 96 2.90 -2.18 -6.53
N SER A 97 1.70 -2.70 -6.76
CA SER A 97 1.29 -3.31 -8.03
C SER A 97 0.77 -2.27 -9.03
N ASP A 98 0.73 -2.65 -10.31
CA ASP A 98 0.03 -1.97 -11.41
C ASP A 98 -1.50 -2.11 -11.30
N THR A 99 -1.96 -3.01 -10.44
CA THR A 99 -3.38 -3.10 -10.09
C THR A 99 -3.66 -2.18 -8.90
N PRO A 100 -4.59 -1.20 -9.02
CA PRO A 100 -4.83 -0.19 -8.00
C PRO A 100 -5.02 -0.76 -6.59
N GLY A 101 -4.17 -0.27 -5.68
CA GLY A 101 -4.14 -0.62 -4.28
C GLY A 101 -3.56 -2.00 -3.96
N LYS A 102 -3.07 -2.76 -4.95
CA LYS A 102 -2.56 -4.11 -4.71
C LYS A 102 -1.08 -4.13 -4.40
N ILE A 103 -0.67 -5.27 -3.84
CA ILE A 103 0.69 -5.54 -3.38
C ILE A 103 1.17 -6.78 -4.12
N CYS A 104 2.36 -6.70 -4.69
CA CYS A 104 3.01 -7.82 -5.37
C CYS A 104 4.44 -8.02 -4.85
N PRO A 105 5.01 -9.23 -4.94
CA PRO A 105 6.42 -9.45 -4.65
C PRO A 105 7.30 -8.87 -5.77
N VAL A 106 8.58 -8.58 -5.48
CA VAL A 106 9.53 -8.02 -6.47
C VAL A 106 9.59 -8.77 -7.80
N ALA A 107 9.41 -10.10 -7.76
CA ALA A 107 9.48 -10.96 -8.95
C ALA A 107 8.33 -10.74 -9.94
N ASP A 108 7.27 -10.06 -9.49
CA ASP A 108 6.05 -9.83 -10.25
C ASP A 108 5.92 -8.39 -10.76
N ILE A 109 6.95 -7.56 -10.55
CA ILE A 109 7.04 -6.25 -11.19
C ILE A 109 7.32 -6.45 -12.68
N THR A 110 6.48 -5.85 -13.53
CA THR A 110 6.56 -5.97 -14.98
C THR A 110 7.05 -4.67 -15.61
N GLY A 111 7.39 -4.69 -16.91
CA GLY A 111 7.97 -3.53 -17.59
C GLY A 111 7.00 -2.35 -17.69
N GLY A 112 7.43 -1.16 -17.23
CA GLY A 112 6.62 0.06 -17.18
C GLY A 112 6.19 0.47 -15.77
N ASP A 113 6.23 -0.46 -14.82
CA ASP A 113 5.86 -0.23 -13.43
C ASP A 113 6.96 0.56 -12.69
N TYR A 114 6.58 1.54 -11.88
CA TYR A 114 7.55 2.25 -11.05
C TYR A 114 7.85 1.50 -9.77
N PHE A 115 9.13 1.43 -9.39
CA PHE A 115 9.50 0.75 -8.14
C PHE A 115 9.10 1.59 -6.93
N THR A 116 8.07 1.13 -6.24
CA THR A 116 7.62 1.60 -4.93
C THR A 116 7.67 0.45 -3.95
N LEU A 117 8.77 0.37 -3.21
CA LEU A 117 8.95 -0.62 -2.15
C LEU A 117 7.99 -0.26 -1.01
N LEU A 118 7.23 -1.24 -0.52
CA LEU A 118 6.37 -1.07 0.65
C LEU A 118 7.07 -1.55 1.94
N GLY A 119 7.91 -2.57 1.82
CA GLY A 119 8.64 -3.12 2.95
C GLY A 119 9.17 -4.54 2.73
N LEU A 120 9.70 -5.11 3.81
CA LEU A 120 10.27 -6.46 3.85
C LEU A 120 9.46 -7.37 4.78
N ALA A 121 9.11 -8.57 4.31
CA ALA A 121 8.39 -9.53 5.12
C ALA A 121 9.28 -10.11 6.22
N SER A 122 8.91 -9.88 7.48
CA SER A 122 9.62 -10.43 8.66
C SER A 122 9.14 -11.85 9.00
N SER A 123 7.96 -12.24 8.54
CA SER A 123 7.40 -13.58 8.67
C SER A 123 6.51 -13.92 7.48
N THR A 124 5.78 -15.04 7.55
CA THR A 124 4.80 -15.43 6.53
C THR A 124 3.50 -14.62 6.57
N SER A 125 3.33 -13.72 7.53
CA SER A 125 2.13 -12.90 7.70
C SER A 125 2.40 -11.44 8.05
N VAL A 126 3.63 -11.11 8.45
CA VAL A 126 4.01 -9.76 8.89
C VAL A 126 4.93 -9.11 7.86
N LEU A 127 4.53 -7.92 7.43
CA LEU A 127 5.33 -7.01 6.60
C LEU A 127 5.83 -5.87 7.48
N ASN A 128 7.14 -5.59 7.44
CA ASN A 128 7.68 -4.40 8.08
C ASN A 128 7.66 -3.26 7.06
N LEU A 129 6.71 -2.33 7.24
CA LEU A 129 6.52 -1.20 6.32
C LEU A 129 7.63 -0.16 6.48
N ASP A 130 8.27 0.11 5.34
CA ASP A 130 9.17 1.23 5.12
C ASP A 130 9.06 1.61 3.64
N ILE A 131 8.22 2.60 3.35
CA ILE A 131 7.79 2.89 1.99
C ILE A 131 8.82 3.77 1.29
N GLN A 132 9.35 3.30 0.16
CA GLN A 132 10.40 3.96 -0.61
C GLN A 132 10.02 4.03 -2.09
N TYR A 133 9.89 5.25 -2.62
CA TYR A 133 9.62 5.50 -4.04
C TYR A 133 10.92 5.84 -4.76
N SER A 134 11.23 5.11 -5.83
CA SER A 134 12.48 5.29 -6.58
C SER A 134 12.40 6.33 -7.70
N ASP A 135 11.20 6.65 -8.19
CA ASP A 135 10.96 7.40 -9.44
C ASP A 135 11.56 6.74 -10.71
N VAL A 136 11.89 5.45 -10.63
CA VAL A 136 12.44 4.67 -11.74
C VAL A 136 11.43 3.62 -12.18
N ALA A 137 11.14 3.59 -13.48
CA ALA A 137 10.36 2.54 -14.11
C ALA A 137 11.22 1.30 -14.34
N SER A 138 10.62 0.12 -14.18
CA SER A 138 11.18 -1.16 -14.58
C SER A 138 11.43 -1.21 -16.09
N SER A 139 12.50 -1.92 -16.45
CA SER A 139 12.92 -2.15 -17.83
C SER A 139 12.06 -3.19 -18.54
#